data_AF-A0A1C5ZVY6-F1
#
_entry.id   AF-A0A1C5ZVY6-F1
#
_cell.length_a   1.000
_cell.length_b   1.000
_cell.length_c   1.000
_cell.angle_alpha   90.00
_cell.angle_beta   90.00
_cell.angle_gamma   90.00
#
_symmetry.space_group_name_H-M   'P 1'
#
loop_
_entity.id
_entity.type
_entity.pdbx_description
1 polymer ?
#
loop_
_entity_poly.entity_id
_entity_poly.type
_entity_poly.pdbx_seq_one_letter_code
_entity_poly.pdbx_strand_id
1 'polypeptide(L)'
;MKFIDKLERKFGRFGIPNLTIYMIVCYVIGYALMIVNPGILNWLSLEPAYILRGQVWRLVTWVLYPPSTSGVLWFAIAVLFFYYPIGTSLERTIGTFKYTLYILSGVIFTILGAFILYFLLGGNVLVGNVFSTYYISLSTFLAYAMCYPDMQVLLMFIIPVKMKWMAIFYVVIVVYEMIQYVMAGAWYLVIPIVASLLNFIIFYFGTKDFSRYNPKEIHRRNEFRRAMEPQGRMKSGSGSVTKHKCAICGRTELDDPNLEFRFCSRCNGNYEYCQDHLFTHTHVK
;
A
#
# COMPACT_ATOMS: atom_id res chain seq x y z
N MET A 1 19.49 0.52 -9.43
CA MET A 1 20.37 -0.49 -8.83
C MET A 1 19.57 -1.31 -7.84
N LYS A 2 19.77 -2.63 -7.86
CA LYS A 2 18.84 -3.65 -7.35
C LYS A 2 19.15 -4.07 -5.91
N PHE A 3 19.48 -3.17 -4.98
CA PHE A 3 19.70 -3.60 -3.59
C PHE A 3 18.38 -4.03 -2.94
N ILE A 4 17.37 -3.15 -2.98
CA ILE A 4 16.03 -3.44 -2.47
C ILE A 4 15.40 -4.60 -3.25
N ASP A 5 15.51 -4.62 -4.59
CA ASP A 5 14.96 -5.72 -5.39
C ASP A 5 15.69 -7.05 -5.16
N LYS A 6 16.99 -7.05 -4.84
CA LYS A 6 17.74 -8.27 -4.48
C LYS A 6 17.37 -8.75 -3.08
N LEU A 7 17.16 -7.83 -2.14
CA LEU A 7 16.62 -8.12 -0.83
C LEU A 7 15.21 -8.70 -0.95
N GLU A 8 14.34 -8.13 -1.78
CA GLU A 8 12.99 -8.64 -2.03
C GLU A 8 13.03 -10.05 -2.63
N ARG A 9 13.91 -10.30 -3.61
CA ARG A 9 14.08 -11.66 -4.17
C ARG A 9 14.54 -12.69 -3.15
N LYS A 10 15.34 -12.30 -2.15
CA LYS A 10 15.91 -13.20 -1.14
C LYS A 10 15.04 -13.34 0.11
N PHE A 11 14.38 -12.25 0.52
CA PHE A 11 13.69 -12.09 1.80
C PHE A 11 12.22 -11.68 1.64
N GLY A 12 11.64 -11.70 0.43
CA GLY A 12 10.27 -11.26 0.18
C GLY A 12 9.20 -11.92 1.06
N ARG A 13 9.45 -13.14 1.55
CA ARG A 13 8.59 -13.86 2.50
C ARG A 13 8.49 -13.23 3.90
N PHE A 14 9.39 -12.31 4.25
CA PHE A 14 9.42 -11.64 5.56
C PHE A 14 8.60 -10.34 5.58
N GLY A 15 7.87 -10.02 4.50
CA GLY A 15 6.92 -8.92 4.52
C GLY A 15 5.77 -9.22 5.47
N ILE A 16 5.47 -8.30 6.38
CA ILE A 16 4.35 -8.40 7.32
C ILE A 16 3.11 -7.78 6.63
N PRO A 17 2.10 -8.58 6.25
CA PRO A 17 0.92 -8.06 5.58
C PRO A 17 0.07 -7.23 6.55
N ASN A 18 -0.48 -6.12 6.06
CA ASN A 18 -1.30 -5.18 6.83
C ASN A 18 -0.54 -4.53 7.99
N LEU A 19 0.75 -4.24 7.80
CA LEU A 19 1.61 -3.63 8.83
C LEU A 19 1.02 -2.35 9.43
N THR A 20 0.32 -1.55 8.61
CA THR A 20 -0.37 -0.34 9.05
C THR A 20 -1.38 -0.62 10.17
N ILE A 21 -2.10 -1.75 10.12
CA ILE A 21 -3.09 -2.11 11.14
C ILE A 21 -2.39 -2.42 12.46
N TYR A 22 -1.30 -3.16 12.44
CA TYR A 22 -0.53 -3.45 13.66
C TYR A 22 0.00 -2.16 14.31
N MET A 23 0.48 -1.20 13.51
CA MET A 23 0.89 0.12 14.00
C MET A 23 -0.28 0.86 14.66
N ILE A 24 -1.46 0.88 14.02
CA ILE A 24 -2.66 1.52 14.57
C ILE A 24 -3.09 0.85 15.89
N VAL A 25 -3.07 -0.48 15.96
CA VAL A 25 -3.38 -1.21 17.21
C VAL A 25 -2.40 -0.82 18.31
N CYS A 26 -1.10 -0.71 18.02
CA CYS A 26 -0.12 -0.23 18.99
C CYS A 26 -0.45 1.19 19.49
N TYR A 27 -0.86 2.09 18.60
CA TYR A 27 -1.25 3.45 18.97
C TYR A 27 -2.54 3.49 19.80
N VAL A 28 -3.52 2.64 19.48
CA VAL A 28 -4.77 2.51 20.28
C VAL A 28 -4.45 2.01 21.68
N ILE A 29 -3.57 1.01 21.81
CA ILE A 29 -3.08 0.53 23.11
C ILE A 29 -2.36 1.67 23.84
N GLY A 30 -1.48 2.41 23.18
CA GLY A 30 -0.79 3.57 23.75
C GLY A 30 -1.74 4.64 24.28
N TYR A 31 -2.78 4.97 23.52
CA TYR A 31 -3.83 5.90 23.95
C TYR A 31 -4.62 5.37 25.14
N ALA A 32 -4.99 4.09 25.16
CA ALA A 32 -5.67 3.47 26.28
C ALA A 32 -4.81 3.52 27.56
N LEU A 33 -3.52 3.20 27.44
CA LEU A 33 -2.55 3.29 28.53
C LEU A 33 -2.39 4.72 29.04
N MET A 34 -2.38 5.71 28.15
CA MET A 34 -2.32 7.13 28.50
C MET A 34 -3.53 7.58 29.34
N ILE A 35 -4.74 7.07 29.02
CA ILE A 35 -5.96 7.38 29.77
C ILE A 35 -5.92 6.75 31.16
N VAL A 36 -5.45 5.51 31.27
CA VAL A 36 -5.38 4.78 32.54
C VAL A 36 -4.31 5.38 33.46
N ASN A 37 -3.11 5.63 32.93
CA ASN A 37 -2.02 6.24 33.67
C ASN A 37 -1.06 6.96 32.71
N PRO A 38 -1.10 8.30 32.63
CA PRO A 38 -0.23 9.08 31.74
C PRO A 38 1.26 8.81 31.97
N GLY A 39 1.66 8.50 33.22
CA GLY A 39 3.05 8.24 33.58
C GLY A 39 3.63 6.98 32.93
N ILE A 40 2.79 6.04 32.48
CA ILE A 40 3.27 4.80 31.85
C ILE A 40 3.94 5.07 30.50
N LEU A 41 3.56 6.13 29.79
CA LEU A 41 4.20 6.50 28.52
C LEU A 41 5.68 6.85 28.70
N ASN A 42 6.05 7.42 29.84
CA ASN A 42 7.46 7.69 30.17
C ASN A 42 8.28 6.41 30.37
N TRP A 43 7.64 5.28 30.69
CA TRP A 43 8.29 3.97 30.78
C TRP A 43 8.43 3.29 29.42
N LEU A 44 7.61 3.69 28.45
CA LEU A 44 7.59 3.15 27.10
C LEU A 44 8.43 3.98 26.12
N SER A 45 8.72 5.24 26.44
CA SER A 45 9.46 6.17 25.57
C SER A 45 10.87 5.68 25.23
N LEU A 46 11.34 6.10 24.05
CA LEU A 46 12.67 5.75 23.53
C LEU A 46 13.74 6.59 24.23
N GLU A 47 14.23 6.13 25.38
CA GLU A 47 15.21 6.87 26.19
C GLU A 47 16.55 6.12 26.30
N PRO A 48 17.57 6.51 25.50
CA PRO A 48 18.91 5.90 25.53
C PRO A 48 19.53 5.84 26.92
N ALA A 49 19.34 6.87 27.75
CA ALA A 49 19.87 6.93 29.11
C ALA A 49 19.44 5.73 29.97
N TYR A 50 18.16 5.35 29.86
CA TYR A 50 17.61 4.21 30.59
C TYR A 50 17.87 2.88 29.90
N ILE A 51 17.95 2.86 28.56
CA ILE A 51 18.31 1.65 27.82
C ILE A 51 19.71 1.17 28.22
N LEU A 52 20.67 2.08 28.29
CA LEU A 52 22.05 1.78 28.73
C LEU A 52 22.13 1.33 30.20
N ARG A 53 21.10 1.65 31.01
CA ARG A 53 20.96 1.20 32.40
C ARG A 53 20.12 -0.09 32.54
N GLY A 54 19.83 -0.78 31.44
CA GLY A 54 19.16 -2.09 31.44
C GLY A 54 17.69 -2.09 31.00
N GLN A 55 17.09 -0.94 30.69
CA GLN A 55 15.69 -0.86 30.22
C GLN A 55 15.56 -1.15 28.72
N VAL A 56 15.98 -2.34 28.27
CA VAL A 56 16.09 -2.71 26.85
C VAL A 56 14.74 -2.79 26.11
N TRP A 57 13.63 -2.99 26.84
CA TRP A 57 12.28 -3.03 26.25
C TRP A 57 11.92 -1.72 25.55
N ARG A 58 12.50 -0.58 25.96
CA ARG A 58 12.30 0.74 25.36
C ARG A 58 12.68 0.82 23.88
N LEU A 59 13.49 -0.12 23.38
CA LEU A 59 13.81 -0.22 21.94
C LEU A 59 12.61 -0.66 21.10
N VAL A 60 11.60 -1.29 21.72
CA VAL A 60 10.40 -1.80 21.05
C VAL A 60 9.16 -1.07 21.53
N THR A 61 9.03 -0.83 22.84
CA THR A 61 7.79 -0.29 23.43
C THR A 61 7.45 1.12 22.98
N TRP A 62 8.45 1.89 22.54
CA TRP A 62 8.23 3.27 22.09
C TRP A 62 7.35 3.36 20.85
N VAL A 63 7.21 2.28 20.08
CA VAL A 63 6.29 2.19 18.94
C VAL A 63 4.82 2.28 19.40
N LEU A 64 4.52 1.92 20.66
CA LEU A 64 3.19 2.11 21.24
C LEU A 64 2.93 3.59 21.59
N TYR A 65 3.96 4.43 21.65
CA TYR A 65 3.77 5.85 21.92
C TYR A 65 2.99 6.48 20.75
N PRO A 66 1.81 7.08 21.00
CA PRO A 66 0.98 7.58 19.93
C PRO A 66 1.64 8.77 19.21
N PRO A 67 1.48 8.89 17.88
CA PRO A 67 2.13 9.94 17.08
C PRO A 67 1.63 11.35 17.40
N SER A 68 0.48 11.48 18.06
CA SER A 68 0.02 12.74 18.65
C SER A 68 -0.67 12.44 19.97
N THR A 69 -0.72 13.44 20.87
CA THR A 69 -1.46 13.39 22.16
C THR A 69 -2.63 14.37 22.20
N SER A 70 -3.03 14.92 21.04
CA SER A 70 -4.06 15.95 20.87
C SER A 70 -5.50 15.53 21.20
N GLY A 71 -5.70 14.30 21.69
CA GLY A 71 -6.97 13.78 22.18
C GLY A 71 -7.50 12.60 21.37
N VAL A 72 -8.24 11.72 22.03
CA VAL A 72 -8.72 10.44 21.48
C VAL A 72 -9.59 10.62 20.24
N LEU A 73 -10.47 11.63 20.23
CA LEU A 73 -11.38 11.88 19.12
C LEU A 73 -10.62 12.33 17.86
N TRP A 74 -9.70 13.29 18.00
CA TRP A 74 -8.86 13.76 16.89
C TRP A 74 -7.94 12.66 16.38
N PHE A 75 -7.40 11.84 17.27
CA PHE A 75 -6.62 10.67 16.91
C PHE A 75 -7.46 9.67 16.10
N ALA A 76 -8.68 9.35 16.52
CA ALA A 76 -9.56 8.43 15.79
C ALA A 76 -9.87 8.93 14.37
N ILE A 77 -10.18 10.23 14.22
CA ILE A 77 -10.38 10.86 12.90
C ILE A 77 -9.11 10.75 12.05
N ALA A 78 -7.94 11.09 12.62
CA ALA A 78 -6.67 11.01 11.91
C ALA A 78 -6.36 9.57 11.43
N VAL A 79 -6.62 8.58 12.27
CA VAL A 79 -6.43 7.17 11.92
C VAL A 79 -7.36 6.74 10.79
N LEU A 80 -8.66 7.01 10.92
CA LEU A 80 -9.67 6.55 9.97
C LEU A 80 -9.55 7.20 8.60
N PHE A 81 -9.30 8.51 8.55
CA PHE A 81 -9.30 9.27 7.30
C PHE A 81 -7.91 9.42 6.67
N PHE A 82 -6.83 9.32 7.47
CA PHE A 82 -5.48 9.52 6.97
C PHE A 82 -4.60 8.29 7.16
N TYR A 83 -4.25 7.90 8.39
CA TYR A 83 -3.21 6.88 8.58
C TYR A 83 -3.57 5.52 7.98
N TYR A 84 -4.79 5.04 8.21
CA TYR A 84 -5.22 3.75 7.69
C TYR A 84 -5.31 3.74 6.15
N PRO A 85 -6.04 4.66 5.48
CA PRO A 85 -6.12 4.67 4.02
C PRO A 85 -4.75 4.90 3.35
N ILE A 86 -3.94 5.81 3.89
CA ILE A 86 -2.63 6.16 3.32
C ILE A 86 -1.66 4.98 3.45
N GLY A 87 -1.53 4.41 4.66
CA GLY A 87 -0.61 3.29 4.91
C GLY A 87 -1.00 2.04 4.13
N THR A 88 -2.28 1.66 4.13
CA THR A 88 -2.75 0.49 3.38
C THR A 88 -2.67 0.67 1.86
N SER A 89 -2.96 1.87 1.35
CA SER A 89 -2.81 2.16 -0.07
C SER A 89 -1.34 2.09 -0.47
N LEU A 90 -0.45 2.73 0.29
CA LEU A 90 0.98 2.70 0.02
C LEU A 90 1.54 1.26 0.06
N GLU A 91 1.16 0.46 1.06
CA GLU A 91 1.55 -0.95 1.16
C GLU A 91 1.15 -1.75 -0.08
N ARG A 92 -0.06 -1.53 -0.61
CA ARG A 92 -0.54 -2.16 -1.84
C ARG A 92 0.21 -1.68 -3.08
N THR A 93 0.62 -0.42 -3.12
CA THR A 93 1.32 0.18 -4.26
C THR A 93 2.74 -0.33 -4.37
N ILE A 94 3.50 -0.33 -3.26
CA ILE A 94 4.92 -0.69 -3.27
C ILE A 94 5.17 -2.16 -2.95
N GLY A 95 4.19 -2.87 -2.40
CA GLY A 95 4.27 -4.25 -1.98
C GLY A 95 4.64 -4.41 -0.51
N THR A 96 4.12 -5.50 0.09
CA THR A 96 4.23 -5.79 1.53
C THR A 96 5.66 -5.83 2.07
N PHE A 97 6.58 -6.48 1.35
CA PHE A 97 7.99 -6.56 1.78
C PHE A 97 8.65 -5.18 1.81
N LYS A 98 8.45 -4.39 0.75
CA LYS A 98 9.03 -3.04 0.61
C LYS A 98 8.48 -2.08 1.67
N TYR A 99 7.18 -2.15 1.93
CA TYR A 99 6.54 -1.38 3.00
C TYR A 99 7.03 -1.79 4.39
N THR A 100 7.18 -3.10 4.64
CA THR A 100 7.75 -3.60 5.90
C THR A 100 9.17 -3.11 6.11
N LEU A 101 10.01 -3.24 5.08
CA LEU A 101 11.39 -2.75 5.11
C LEU A 101 11.42 -1.24 5.40
N TYR A 102 10.55 -0.46 4.76
CA TYR A 102 10.45 0.98 4.92
C TYR A 102 10.08 1.40 6.35
N ILE A 103 9.07 0.78 6.97
CA ILE A 103 8.68 1.12 8.34
C ILE A 103 9.77 0.68 9.33
N LEU A 104 10.33 -0.53 9.17
CA LEU A 104 11.38 -1.03 10.05
C LEU A 104 12.68 -0.21 9.93
N SER A 105 13.08 0.20 8.73
CA SER A 105 14.23 1.10 8.57
C SER A 105 13.97 2.44 9.24
N GLY A 106 12.74 2.97 9.17
CA GLY A 106 12.32 4.16 9.90
C GLY A 106 12.53 4.01 11.41
N VAL A 107 12.02 2.92 11.99
CA VAL A 107 12.20 2.58 13.41
C VAL A 107 13.69 2.51 13.78
N ILE A 108 14.50 1.83 12.97
CA ILE A 108 15.95 1.69 13.20
C ILE A 108 16.65 3.05 13.14
N PHE A 109 16.37 3.88 12.12
CA PHE A 109 16.99 5.20 12.01
C PHE A 109 16.57 6.13 13.15
N THR A 110 15.34 6.04 13.64
CA THR A 110 14.91 6.79 14.84
C THR A 110 15.66 6.33 16.09
N ILE A 111 15.83 5.01 16.28
CA ILE A 111 16.63 4.46 17.38
C ILE A 111 18.08 4.97 17.29
N LEU A 112 18.70 4.85 16.12
CA LEU A 112 20.07 5.35 15.92
C LEU A 112 20.16 6.86 16.17
N GLY A 113 19.20 7.64 15.69
CA GLY A 113 19.11 9.08 15.94
C GLY A 113 19.04 9.41 17.43
N ALA A 114 18.30 8.63 18.22
CA ALA A 114 18.21 8.79 19.67
C ALA A 114 19.56 8.56 20.36
N PHE A 115 20.25 7.47 20.03
CA PHE A 115 21.58 7.21 20.58
C PHE A 115 22.61 8.26 20.16
N ILE A 116 22.62 8.65 18.88
CA ILE A 116 23.51 9.70 18.38
C ILE A 116 23.27 10.99 19.16
N LEU A 117 22.01 11.42 19.31
CA LEU A 117 21.70 12.63 20.04
C LEU A 117 22.11 12.55 21.52
N TYR A 118 21.84 11.42 22.17
CA TYR A 118 22.22 11.19 23.56
C TYR A 118 23.73 11.34 23.78
N PHE A 119 24.55 10.75 22.91
CA PHE A 119 26.01 10.85 23.01
C PHE A 119 26.53 12.25 22.65
N LEU A 120 25.92 12.92 21.66
CA LEU A 120 26.28 14.30 21.30
C LEU A 120 26.01 15.30 22.44
N LEU A 121 24.99 15.06 23.25
CA LEU A 121 24.66 15.87 24.43
C LEU A 121 25.44 15.46 25.70
N GLY A 122 26.49 14.64 25.57
CA GLY A 122 27.38 14.27 26.67
C GLY A 122 26.88 13.11 27.54
N GLY A 123 25.87 12.35 27.09
CA GLY A 123 25.51 11.06 27.68
C GLY A 123 24.93 11.11 29.10
N ASN A 124 24.36 12.24 29.51
CA ASN A 124 23.67 12.40 30.80
C ASN A 124 22.37 13.22 30.69
N VAL A 125 21.84 13.36 29.48
CA VAL A 125 20.62 14.12 29.20
C VAL A 125 19.54 13.17 28.72
N LEU A 126 18.31 13.37 29.19
CA LEU A 126 17.13 12.64 28.71
C LEU A 126 16.68 13.22 27.37
N VAL A 127 16.60 12.38 26.35
CA VAL A 127 16.27 12.79 24.97
C VAL A 127 15.01 12.12 24.43
N GLY A 128 14.40 11.21 25.19
CA GLY A 128 13.30 10.38 24.71
C GLY A 128 12.02 11.13 24.40
N ASN A 129 11.82 12.30 24.98
CA ASN A 129 10.65 13.15 24.69
C ASN A 129 10.68 13.77 23.29
N VAL A 130 11.84 13.76 22.62
CA VAL A 130 12.01 14.35 21.29
C VAL A 130 11.79 13.32 20.17
N PHE A 131 11.79 12.04 20.50
CA PHE A 131 11.58 10.96 19.53
C PHE A 131 10.15 10.44 19.60
N SER A 132 9.48 10.42 18.45
CA SER A 132 8.12 9.90 18.34
C SER A 132 7.89 9.23 16.99
N THR A 133 6.82 8.45 16.92
CA THR A 133 6.33 7.81 15.69
C THR A 133 5.69 8.82 14.72
N TYR A 134 5.53 10.08 15.13
CA TYR A 134 5.02 11.17 14.30
C TYR A 134 5.79 11.30 13.00
N TYR A 135 7.13 11.40 13.08
CA TYR A 135 7.91 11.65 11.88
C TYR A 135 8.00 10.42 10.95
N ILE A 136 7.84 9.21 11.48
CA ILE A 136 7.67 8.00 10.65
C ILE A 136 6.35 8.09 9.88
N SER A 137 5.27 8.49 10.56
CA SER A 137 3.96 8.72 9.92
C SER A 137 4.03 9.82 8.85
N LEU A 138 4.75 10.91 9.13
CA LEU A 138 5.00 11.98 8.16
C LEU A 138 5.80 11.49 6.95
N SER A 139 6.86 10.70 7.17
CA SER A 139 7.65 10.13 6.08
C SER A 139 6.78 9.23 5.17
N THR A 140 5.88 8.44 5.77
CA THR A 140 4.91 7.60 5.05
C THR A 140 3.92 8.42 4.25
N PHE A 141 3.44 9.52 4.83
CA PHE A 141 2.57 10.49 4.16
C PHE A 141 3.25 11.10 2.92
N LEU A 142 4.52 11.50 3.04
CA LEU A 142 5.31 12.03 1.91
C LEU A 142 5.51 10.97 0.82
N ALA A 143 5.81 9.72 1.21
CA ALA A 143 5.92 8.60 0.27
C ALA A 143 4.62 8.36 -0.51
N TYR A 144 3.48 8.40 0.17
CA TYR A 144 2.19 8.29 -0.48
C TYR A 144 1.87 9.46 -1.40
N ALA A 145 2.16 10.70 -0.98
CA ALA A 145 1.94 11.89 -1.81
C ALA A 145 2.76 11.86 -3.12
N MET A 146 3.94 11.26 -3.11
CA MET A 146 4.76 11.05 -4.31
C MET A 146 4.19 9.98 -5.25
N CYS A 147 3.59 8.92 -4.70
CA CYS A 147 2.91 7.89 -5.50
C CYS A 147 1.59 8.40 -6.10
N TYR A 148 0.89 9.27 -5.36
CA TYR A 148 -0.48 9.70 -5.64
C TYR A 148 -0.63 11.24 -5.63
N PRO A 149 0.13 11.99 -6.45
CA PRO A 149 0.20 13.45 -6.35
C PRO A 149 -1.11 14.16 -6.71
N ASP A 150 -1.93 13.56 -7.58
CA ASP A 150 -3.21 14.10 -8.03
C ASP A 150 -4.40 13.66 -7.17
N MET A 151 -4.21 12.71 -6.25
CA MET A 151 -5.29 12.30 -5.33
C MET A 151 -5.72 13.48 -4.47
N GLN A 152 -7.02 13.62 -4.27
CA GLN A 152 -7.60 14.71 -3.50
C GLN A 152 -8.05 14.20 -2.13
N VAL A 153 -7.77 15.00 -1.11
CA VAL A 153 -8.33 14.82 0.23
C VAL A 153 -9.17 16.06 0.55
N LEU A 154 -10.36 15.84 1.08
CA LEU A 154 -11.25 16.91 1.49
C LEU A 154 -10.81 17.44 2.86
N LEU A 155 -10.19 18.61 2.87
CA LEU A 155 -9.82 19.30 4.09
C LEU A 155 -11.10 19.77 4.79
N MET A 156 -11.26 19.38 6.06
CA MET A 156 -12.47 19.61 6.86
C MET A 156 -13.77 19.17 6.15
N PHE A 157 -13.70 18.16 5.26
CA PHE A 157 -14.82 17.72 4.43
C PHE A 157 -15.39 18.77 3.44
N ILE A 158 -14.71 19.91 3.25
CA ILE A 158 -15.19 21.02 2.41
C ILE A 158 -14.26 21.25 1.22
N ILE A 159 -12.95 21.40 1.46
CA ILE A 159 -12.02 21.89 0.42
C ILE A 159 -11.21 20.72 -0.15
N PRO A 160 -11.37 20.34 -1.43
CA PRO A 160 -10.55 19.31 -2.05
C PRO A 160 -9.13 19.82 -2.30
N VAL A 161 -8.15 19.27 -1.58
CA VAL A 161 -6.73 19.59 -1.74
C VAL A 161 -5.99 18.39 -2.30
N LYS A 162 -5.18 18.60 -3.35
CA LYS A 162 -4.35 17.52 -3.91
C LYS A 162 -3.20 17.17 -2.96
N MET A 163 -2.86 15.89 -2.88
CA MET A 163 -1.79 15.37 -2.02
C MET A 163 -0.44 16.05 -2.26
N LYS A 164 -0.10 16.40 -3.51
CA LYS A 164 1.14 17.13 -3.81
C LYS A 164 1.24 18.48 -3.09
N TRP A 165 0.13 19.22 -2.99
CA TRP A 165 0.10 20.51 -2.31
C TRP A 165 0.20 20.35 -0.80
N MET A 166 -0.48 19.33 -0.25
CA MET A 166 -0.35 18.99 1.16
C MET A 166 1.09 18.59 1.51
N ALA A 167 1.76 17.78 0.68
CA ALA A 167 3.15 17.41 0.90
C ALA A 167 4.08 18.62 0.87
N ILE A 168 3.94 19.51 -0.11
CA ILE A 168 4.72 20.76 -0.17
C ILE A 168 4.49 21.59 1.10
N PHE A 169 3.23 21.76 1.50
CA PHE A 169 2.88 22.50 2.71
C PHE A 169 3.54 21.93 3.96
N TYR A 170 3.46 20.60 4.17
CA TYR A 170 4.11 19.94 5.31
C TYR A 170 5.63 20.06 5.26
N VAL A 171 6.26 19.91 4.09
CA VAL A 171 7.71 20.10 3.96
C VAL A 171 8.12 21.53 4.29
N VAL A 172 7.38 22.53 3.81
CA VAL A 172 7.65 23.94 4.13
C VAL A 172 7.54 24.20 5.62
N ILE A 173 6.51 23.67 6.29
CA ILE A 173 6.36 23.79 7.75
C ILE A 173 7.55 23.17 8.47
N VAL A 174 7.91 21.93 8.14
CA VAL A 174 9.01 21.23 8.80
C VAL A 174 10.35 21.93 8.60
N VAL A 175 10.61 22.45 7.38
CA VAL A 175 11.83 23.23 7.11
C VAL A 175 11.82 24.54 7.90
N TYR A 176 10.69 25.23 7.96
CA TYR A 176 10.55 26.44 8.76
C TYR A 176 10.80 26.15 10.25
N GLU A 177 10.20 25.08 10.80
CA GLU A 177 10.45 24.63 12.18
C GLU A 177 11.93 24.32 12.43
N MET A 178 12.59 23.62 11.50
CA MET A 178 14.03 23.34 11.61
C MET A 178 14.86 24.63 11.68
N ILE A 179 14.54 25.64 10.86
CA ILE A 179 15.22 26.94 10.90
C ILE A 179 14.98 27.63 12.25
N GLN A 180 13.74 27.65 12.74
CA GLN A 180 13.41 28.22 14.04
C GLN A 180 14.16 27.53 15.19
N TYR A 181 14.24 26.19 15.18
CA TYR A 181 14.99 25.43 16.18
C TYR A 181 16.47 25.78 16.18
N VAL A 182 17.09 25.92 15.01
CA VAL A 182 18.50 26.31 14.90
C VAL A 182 18.71 27.74 15.39
N MET A 183 17.85 28.68 14.99
CA MET A 183 17.92 30.09 15.44
C MET A 183 17.74 30.24 16.94
N ALA A 184 16.90 29.40 17.56
CA ALA A 184 16.68 29.38 19.00
C ALA A 184 17.77 28.61 19.79
N GLY A 185 18.81 28.08 19.12
CA GLY A 185 19.85 27.27 19.74
C GLY A 185 19.44 25.84 20.09
N ALA A 186 18.20 25.44 19.77
CA ALA A 186 17.64 24.11 20.00
C ALA A 186 17.90 23.15 18.82
N TRP A 187 19.13 23.17 18.27
CA TRP A 187 19.51 22.39 17.09
C TRP A 187 19.29 20.88 17.26
N TYR A 188 19.30 20.37 18.49
CA TYR A 188 19.07 18.96 18.80
C TYR A 188 17.68 18.45 18.36
N LEU A 189 16.68 19.33 18.31
CA LEU A 189 15.31 19.00 17.83
C LEU A 189 15.27 18.67 16.34
N VAL A 190 16.31 19.03 15.59
CA VAL A 190 16.42 18.75 14.15
C VAL A 190 16.79 17.28 13.89
N ILE A 191 17.50 16.62 14.83
CA ILE A 191 17.99 15.24 14.63
C ILE A 191 16.84 14.23 14.41
N PRO A 192 15.76 14.20 15.22
CA PRO A 192 14.61 13.32 14.97
C PRO A 192 13.96 13.53 13.61
N ILE A 193 13.86 14.79 13.17
CA ILE A 193 13.31 15.17 11.85
C ILE A 193 14.19 14.60 10.74
N VAL A 194 15.51 14.83 10.82
CA VAL A 194 16.45 14.33 9.81
C VAL A 194 16.52 12.80 9.80
N ALA A 195 16.56 12.15 10.96
CA ALA A 195 16.65 10.70 11.07
C ALA A 195 15.45 9.98 10.40
N SER A 196 14.27 10.55 10.55
CA SER A 196 13.03 10.01 9.97
C SER A 196 12.85 10.36 8.48
N LEU A 197 13.25 11.56 8.04
CA LEU A 197 13.23 11.95 6.63
C LEU A 197 14.33 11.24 5.82
N LEU A 198 15.45 10.91 6.44
CA LEU A 198 16.52 10.12 5.84
C LEU A 198 16.00 8.74 5.38
N ASN A 199 15.08 8.14 6.13
CA ASN A 199 14.38 6.93 5.70
C ASN A 199 13.63 7.14 4.36
N PHE A 200 12.87 8.22 4.26
CA PHE A 200 12.17 8.60 3.03
C PHE A 200 13.13 8.84 1.87
N ILE A 201 14.23 9.56 2.09
CA ILE A 201 15.22 9.87 1.05
C ILE A 201 15.90 8.60 0.54
N ILE A 202 16.40 7.75 1.44
CA ILE A 202 17.07 6.50 1.07
C ILE A 202 16.12 5.61 0.28
N PHE A 203 14.88 5.50 0.72
CA PHE A 203 13.90 4.68 0.05
C PHE A 203 13.46 5.29 -1.29
N TYR A 204 13.26 6.60 -1.37
CA TYR A 204 12.95 7.29 -2.63
C TYR A 204 14.02 7.05 -3.70
N PHE A 205 15.30 7.24 -3.35
CA PHE A 205 16.41 6.99 -4.28
C PHE A 205 16.69 5.50 -4.51
N GLY A 206 16.47 4.65 -3.51
CA GLY A 206 16.65 3.20 -3.58
C GLY A 206 15.57 2.48 -4.40
N THR A 207 14.36 3.02 -4.43
CA THR A 207 13.19 2.48 -5.13
C THR A 207 12.77 3.40 -6.28
N LYS A 208 13.74 3.85 -7.09
CA LYS A 208 13.61 4.75 -8.27
C LYS A 208 12.47 4.44 -9.28
N ASP A 209 11.75 3.33 -9.08
CA ASP A 209 10.56 2.87 -9.79
C ASP A 209 9.23 3.30 -9.13
N PHE A 210 9.20 4.28 -8.21
CA PHE A 210 7.91 4.84 -7.72
C PHE A 210 7.01 5.36 -8.86
N SER A 211 7.59 5.83 -9.97
CA SER A 211 6.83 6.27 -11.15
C SER A 211 6.21 5.11 -11.94
N ARG A 212 6.68 3.87 -11.75
CA ARG A 212 6.18 2.67 -12.42
C ARG A 212 4.86 2.17 -11.83
N TYR A 213 4.49 2.69 -10.67
CA TYR A 213 3.25 2.39 -9.95
C TYR A 213 2.29 3.60 -9.97
N ASN A 214 2.30 4.37 -11.07
CA ASN A 214 1.28 5.38 -11.28
C ASN A 214 -0.09 4.67 -11.38
N PRO A 215 -1.07 4.98 -10.53
CA PRO A 215 -2.40 4.36 -10.59
C PRO A 215 -3.05 4.50 -11.96
N LYS A 216 -2.75 5.57 -12.71
CA LYS A 216 -3.21 5.73 -14.10
C LYS A 216 -2.64 4.66 -15.03
N GLU A 217 -1.38 4.28 -14.83
CA GLU A 217 -0.71 3.28 -15.65
C GLU A 217 -1.15 1.85 -15.26
N ILE A 218 -1.41 1.60 -13.98
CA ILE A 218 -2.01 0.34 -13.50
C ILE A 218 -3.46 0.21 -13.99
N HIS A 219 -4.26 1.28 -13.92
CA HIS A 219 -5.62 1.30 -14.44
C HIS A 219 -5.63 1.07 -15.95
N ARG A 220 -4.80 1.81 -16.70
CA ARG A 220 -4.61 1.61 -18.13
C ARG A 220 -4.18 0.18 -18.46
N ARG A 221 -3.26 -0.39 -17.68
CA ARG A 221 -2.79 -1.78 -17.88
C ARG A 221 -3.87 -2.81 -17.54
N ASN A 222 -4.71 -2.56 -16.53
CA ASN A 222 -5.85 -3.40 -16.19
C ASN A 222 -6.98 -3.27 -17.22
N GLU A 223 -7.23 -2.08 -17.77
CA GLU A 223 -8.14 -1.86 -18.89
C GLU A 223 -7.63 -2.56 -20.14
N PHE A 224 -6.35 -2.42 -20.49
CA PHE A 224 -5.73 -3.18 -21.58
C PHE A 224 -5.79 -4.68 -21.31
N ARG A 225 -5.59 -5.14 -20.08
CA ARG A 225 -5.69 -6.55 -19.72
C ARG A 225 -7.13 -7.07 -19.79
N ARG A 226 -8.13 -6.26 -19.45
CA ARG A 226 -9.57 -6.56 -19.60
C ARG A 226 -10.00 -6.52 -21.07
N ALA A 227 -9.40 -5.64 -21.87
CA ALA A 227 -9.62 -5.57 -23.31
C ALA A 227 -8.89 -6.69 -24.08
N MET A 228 -7.77 -7.18 -23.55
CA MET A 228 -7.03 -8.34 -24.07
C MET A 228 -7.47 -9.67 -23.45
N GLU A 229 -8.24 -9.66 -22.35
CA GLU A 229 -8.97 -10.84 -21.91
C GLU A 229 -9.89 -11.19 -23.07
N PRO A 230 -9.74 -12.39 -23.68
CA PRO A 230 -10.50 -12.72 -24.86
C PRO A 230 -11.99 -12.61 -24.51
N GLN A 231 -12.66 -11.64 -25.13
CA GLN A 231 -14.11 -11.42 -25.13
C GLN A 231 -14.91 -12.63 -25.67
N GLY A 232 -14.36 -13.84 -25.64
CA GLY A 232 -14.98 -15.08 -26.10
C GLY A 232 -15.60 -15.94 -24.99
N ARG A 233 -15.56 -15.54 -23.71
CA ARG A 233 -16.09 -16.38 -22.61
C ARG A 233 -16.86 -15.63 -21.52
N MET A 234 -17.64 -14.61 -21.88
CA MET A 234 -18.66 -14.08 -20.98
C MET A 234 -20.05 -14.34 -21.55
N LYS A 235 -20.59 -15.50 -21.16
CA LYS A 235 -22.01 -15.83 -20.96
C LYS A 235 -23.01 -15.03 -21.81
N SER A 236 -23.28 -15.55 -23.01
CA SER A 236 -24.63 -15.45 -23.58
C SER A 236 -25.56 -16.24 -22.66
N GLY A 237 -26.50 -15.54 -22.01
CA GLY A 237 -27.60 -16.17 -21.31
C GLY A 237 -28.56 -16.83 -22.32
N SER A 238 -28.98 -18.06 -21.99
CA SER A 238 -30.03 -18.86 -22.64
C SER A 238 -29.84 -19.21 -24.12
N GLY A 239 -28.83 -20.01 -24.39
CA GLY A 239 -28.74 -20.79 -25.63
C GLY A 239 -27.45 -21.57 -25.60
N SER A 240 -27.52 -22.83 -25.17
CA SER A 240 -26.47 -23.81 -25.41
C SER A 240 -25.99 -23.65 -26.85
N VAL A 241 -24.72 -23.30 -27.03
CA VAL A 241 -24.11 -23.17 -28.35
C VAL A 241 -24.09 -24.57 -28.95
N THR A 242 -25.11 -24.89 -29.75
CA THR A 242 -25.19 -26.13 -30.50
C THR A 242 -24.04 -26.14 -31.50
N LYS A 243 -23.09 -27.04 -31.33
CA LYS A 243 -21.99 -27.22 -32.28
C LYS A 243 -22.49 -27.72 -33.63
N HIS A 244 -23.57 -28.51 -33.61
CA HIS A 244 -24.12 -29.17 -34.78
C HIS A 244 -25.59 -28.80 -35.02
N LYS A 245 -25.91 -28.51 -36.28
CA LYS A 245 -27.27 -28.18 -36.74
C LYS A 245 -27.50 -28.66 -38.16
N CYS A 246 -28.59 -29.41 -38.39
CA CYS A 246 -28.95 -29.86 -39.72
C CYS A 246 -29.48 -28.71 -40.59
N ALA A 247 -28.95 -28.59 -41.82
CA ALA A 247 -29.34 -27.56 -42.78
C ALA A 247 -30.78 -27.68 -43.32
N ILE A 248 -31.40 -28.87 -43.24
CA ILE A 248 -32.77 -29.12 -43.76
C ILE A 248 -33.81 -29.01 -42.65
N CYS A 249 -33.71 -29.84 -41.61
CA CYS A 249 -34.74 -29.91 -40.57
C CYS A 249 -34.46 -29.03 -39.35
N GLY A 250 -33.28 -28.42 -39.27
CA GLY A 250 -32.91 -27.52 -38.17
C GLY A 250 -32.66 -28.19 -36.81
N ARG A 251 -32.77 -29.53 -36.71
CA ARG A 251 -32.45 -30.30 -35.49
C ARG A 251 -30.99 -30.08 -35.10
N THR A 252 -30.74 -30.08 -33.80
CA THR A 252 -29.45 -29.85 -33.16
C THR A 252 -29.08 -31.02 -32.25
N GLU A 253 -27.82 -31.07 -31.82
CA GLU A 253 -27.30 -32.10 -30.88
C GLU A 253 -28.02 -32.14 -29.53
N LEU A 254 -28.88 -31.16 -29.23
CA LEU A 254 -29.66 -31.08 -28.00
C LEU A 254 -31.03 -31.74 -28.11
N ASP A 255 -31.52 -31.97 -29.33
CA ASP A 255 -32.87 -32.49 -29.56
C ASP A 255 -32.93 -34.02 -29.33
N ASP A 256 -31.86 -34.74 -29.63
CA ASP A 256 -31.71 -36.17 -29.33
C ASP A 256 -30.22 -36.55 -29.20
N PRO A 257 -29.80 -37.20 -28.09
CA PRO A 257 -28.40 -37.62 -27.87
C PRO A 257 -27.84 -38.62 -28.87
N ASN A 258 -28.69 -39.33 -29.63
CA ASN A 258 -28.27 -40.34 -30.60
C ASN A 258 -28.13 -39.81 -32.03
N LEU A 259 -28.44 -38.53 -32.28
CA LEU A 259 -28.31 -37.95 -33.62
C LEU A 259 -26.84 -37.69 -33.98
N GLU A 260 -26.37 -38.30 -35.06
CA GLU A 260 -25.08 -37.95 -35.67
C GLU A 260 -25.27 -36.91 -36.78
N PHE A 261 -24.36 -35.94 -36.81
CA PHE A 261 -24.28 -34.92 -37.85
C PHE A 261 -23.04 -35.13 -38.70
N ARG A 262 -23.19 -35.09 -40.03
CA ARG A 262 -22.10 -35.28 -40.99
C ARG A 262 -22.16 -34.24 -42.10
N PHE A 263 -20.99 -33.91 -42.65
CA PHE A 263 -20.87 -33.04 -43.82
C PHE A 263 -21.04 -33.85 -45.10
N CYS A 264 -21.67 -33.23 -46.10
CA CYS A 264 -21.70 -33.78 -47.44
C CYS A 264 -20.47 -33.32 -48.24
N SER A 265 -19.66 -34.25 -48.72
CA SER A 265 -18.45 -33.94 -49.51
C SER A 265 -18.72 -33.36 -50.90
N ARG A 266 -19.97 -33.46 -51.38
CA ARG A 266 -20.38 -32.99 -52.71
C ARG A 266 -21.09 -31.62 -52.69
N CYS A 267 -21.45 -31.12 -51.51
CA CYS A 267 -22.07 -29.82 -51.36
C CYS A 267 -21.01 -28.72 -51.26
N ASN A 268 -21.27 -27.58 -51.88
CA ASN A 268 -20.39 -26.42 -51.81
C ASN A 268 -20.70 -25.62 -50.53
N GLY A 269 -19.79 -25.67 -49.56
CA GLY A 269 -19.93 -25.02 -48.26
C GLY A 269 -20.05 -25.99 -47.07
N ASN A 270 -19.95 -25.45 -45.85
CA ASN A 270 -19.95 -26.23 -44.61
C ASN A 270 -21.37 -26.50 -44.11
N TYR A 271 -22.15 -27.28 -44.87
CA TYR A 271 -23.49 -27.71 -44.46
C TYR A 271 -23.43 -29.08 -43.78
N GLU A 272 -23.93 -29.15 -42.55
CA GLU A 272 -24.11 -30.39 -41.80
C GLU A 272 -25.52 -30.94 -41.99
N TYR A 273 -25.63 -32.26 -42.06
CA TYR A 273 -26.89 -32.98 -42.19
C TYR A 273 -26.98 -34.07 -41.11
N CYS A 274 -28.18 -34.26 -40.54
CA CYS A 274 -28.43 -35.41 -39.67
C CYS A 274 -28.50 -36.71 -40.49
N GLN A 275 -28.39 -37.87 -39.84
CA GLN A 275 -28.42 -39.19 -40.49
C GLN A 275 -29.59 -39.36 -41.49
N ASP A 276 -30.78 -38.86 -41.15
CA ASP A 276 -31.99 -38.95 -42.00
C ASP A 276 -31.90 -38.10 -43.28
N HIS A 277 -31.16 -36.99 -43.24
CA HIS A 277 -31.08 -36.02 -44.35
C HIS A 277 -29.77 -36.08 -45.13
N LEU A 278 -28.78 -36.85 -44.65
CA LEU A 278 -27.48 -36.96 -45.31
C LEU A 278 -27.57 -37.58 -46.71
N PHE A 279 -28.53 -38.47 -46.96
CA PHE A 279 -28.67 -39.17 -48.26
C PHE A 279 -29.87 -38.71 -49.09
N THR A 280 -30.74 -37.85 -48.52
CA THR A 280 -31.98 -37.40 -49.15
C THR A 280 -31.96 -35.91 -49.52
N HIS A 281 -30.88 -35.19 -49.19
CA HIS A 281 -30.74 -33.78 -49.55
C HIS A 281 -30.39 -33.58 -51.03
N THR A 282 -30.87 -32.47 -51.59
CA THR A 282 -30.40 -31.97 -52.88
C THR A 282 -29.07 -31.25 -52.68
N HIS A 283 -28.03 -31.65 -53.43
CA HIS A 283 -26.72 -31.01 -53.33
C HIS A 283 -26.79 -29.53 -53.70
N VAL A 284 -26.32 -28.68 -52.79
CA VAL A 284 -26.11 -27.26 -53.04
C VAL A 284 -24.81 -27.13 -53.84
N LYS A 285 -24.90 -26.61 -55.07
CA LYS A 285 -23.76 -26.39 -55.98
C LYS A 285 -23.11 -25.03 -55.73
#